data_AF-A0A514C0F0-F1
#
_entry.id   AF-A0A514C0F0-F1
#
_cell.length_a   1.000
_cell.length_b   1.000
_cell.length_c   1.000
_cell.angle_alpha   90.00
_cell.angle_beta   90.00
_cell.angle_gamma   90.00
#
_symmetry.space_group_name_H-M   'P 1'
#
loop_
_entity.id
_entity.type
_entity.pdbx_description
1 polymer ?
#
loop_
_entity_poly.entity_id
_entity_poly.type
_entity_poly.pdbx_seq_one_letter_code
_entity_poly.pdbx_strand_id
1 'polypeptide(L)'
;MFTRSRITRITRFTAAALGIVAVMLPTAAAAWKPTSHVYFAEIAARDALDDGYVDITILATGEVRRYRVEDRTRNALLYGRQQYRAGVLGPDAYPDILTGQQVIHPDPADSGIADGSNAWLEHVWGGFEGDNWHHAFRLGFLTHAAGDMYGHTFINHFSGAPFTLNPPDNAVRHIVLEGYIDKRLPAGELTGDFFSANILPVHERIYSTMIDARPGTALDGLLPRASSSTNMSVPRLFSTLRANLDADIRAYYDHKADLQRRIANCAWTDWSCSNVALAAELAAYVAANGLQTTYKERWRDDIDDGLRLWPQVSHEVAVALFFNPERKADTEKADQILTDYSTRHILSMAGLPTFVGLTIAVVGDIIDAITPDWLLEPIRQMKAELLDMLLKGATGMTKAELKDYLTRPDRYFDQVMQTGNGEHITLQRFNREYLRISDPGFENPSESFDYRVLPATYNTVLASKLVLLPPEEINRLIRDLGGSRRLERPNVMLGFAHTLDGSAQWRSGMVLAADCNVYRKVFKPMPGDDCA
;
A
#
# COMPACT_ATOMS: atom_id res chain seq x y z
N MET A 1 -13.20 6.46 78.87
CA MET A 1 -12.13 7.49 78.97
C MET A 1 -11.92 8.04 77.57
N PHE A 2 -12.11 9.34 77.39
CA PHE A 2 -12.24 10.03 76.10
C PHE A 2 -10.94 10.05 75.28
N THR A 3 -11.03 9.91 73.96
CA THR A 3 -9.99 10.39 73.04
C THR A 3 -10.58 11.36 72.03
N ARG A 4 -10.29 12.65 72.26
CA ARG A 4 -10.51 13.79 71.35
C ARG A 4 -9.20 14.07 70.59
N SER A 5 -9.32 14.09 69.27
CA SER A 5 -8.92 15.14 68.29
C SER A 5 -7.57 15.90 68.35
N ARG A 6 -7.09 16.17 67.11
CA ARG A 6 -6.35 17.34 66.57
C ARG A 6 -4.80 17.28 66.63
N ILE A 7 -4.13 17.12 65.48
CA ILE A 7 -3.65 18.16 64.53
C ILE A 7 -2.58 19.07 65.17
N THR A 8 -1.30 18.98 64.76
CA THR A 8 -0.57 19.91 63.83
C THR A 8 0.97 19.71 63.90
N ARG A 9 1.66 20.10 62.80
CA ARG A 9 3.12 20.34 62.56
C ARG A 9 3.84 19.14 61.94
N ILE A 10 4.02 19.08 60.61
CA ILE A 10 4.91 19.89 59.73
C ILE A 10 6.35 19.93 60.25
N THR A 11 7.16 19.02 59.73
CA THR A 11 8.61 19.19 59.58
C THR A 11 9.06 18.54 58.28
N ARG A 12 9.76 19.36 57.51
CA ARG A 12 10.44 19.11 56.23
C ARG A 12 11.38 17.90 56.31
N PHE A 13 11.46 17.11 55.23
CA PHE A 13 12.69 16.71 54.51
C PHE A 13 12.41 15.48 53.64
N THR A 14 12.37 15.68 52.33
CA THR A 14 12.82 14.74 51.27
C THR A 14 12.69 15.51 49.95
N ALA A 15 13.80 16.04 49.44
CA ALA A 15 14.63 15.40 48.43
C ALA A 15 14.01 15.57 47.04
N ALA A 16 14.67 16.41 46.25
CA ALA A 16 14.33 16.75 44.89
C ALA A 16 14.33 15.50 43.99
N ALA A 17 13.20 15.27 43.33
CA ALA A 17 13.08 14.42 42.15
C ALA A 17 12.16 15.12 41.16
N LEU A 18 12.60 16.26 40.64
CA LEU A 18 12.11 16.80 39.36
C LEU A 18 12.82 16.00 38.27
N GLY A 19 12.39 14.74 38.12
CA GLY A 19 12.70 13.94 36.94
C GLY A 19 11.89 14.49 35.78
N ILE A 20 12.58 15.02 34.79
CA ILE A 20 12.06 15.37 33.48
C ILE A 20 11.41 14.11 32.90
N VAL A 21 10.07 14.03 32.95
CA VAL A 21 9.31 13.09 32.13
C VAL A 21 9.19 13.75 30.76
N ALA A 22 10.23 13.60 29.95
CA ALA A 22 10.11 13.76 28.51
C ALA A 22 9.26 12.58 28.04
N VAL A 23 7.96 12.84 27.88
CA VAL A 23 7.04 11.93 27.19
C VAL A 23 7.51 11.87 25.74
N MET A 24 8.38 10.91 25.43
CA MET A 24 8.67 10.51 24.06
C MET A 24 7.45 9.76 23.56
N LEU A 25 6.58 10.45 22.82
CA LEU A 25 5.60 9.79 21.97
C LEU A 25 6.31 9.48 20.65
N PRO A 26 6.44 8.20 20.29
CA PRO A 26 6.92 7.80 18.98
C PRO A 26 5.78 7.86 17.97
N THR A 27 6.12 8.24 16.76
CA THR A 27 5.16 8.61 15.74
C THR A 27 5.72 8.08 14.41
N ALA A 28 4.93 7.35 13.63
CA ALA A 28 5.12 6.84 12.27
C ALA A 28 4.72 7.55 10.93
N ALA A 29 5.43 7.48 9.80
CA ALA A 29 5.00 7.93 8.43
C ALA A 29 5.45 6.99 7.30
N ALA A 30 5.00 7.26 6.07
CA ALA A 30 5.22 6.49 4.85
C ALA A 30 6.65 6.59 4.31
N ALA A 31 7.12 5.45 3.76
CA ALA A 31 8.34 5.32 3.00
C ALA A 31 8.18 5.86 1.53
N TRP A 32 9.25 5.87 0.73
CA TRP A 32 9.52 6.76 -0.43
C TRP A 32 8.33 7.56 -1.02
N LYS A 33 8.21 8.85 -0.70
CA LYS A 33 7.01 9.67 -1.05
C LYS A 33 6.49 9.50 -2.50
N PRO A 34 5.18 9.31 -2.70
CA PRO A 34 4.56 9.17 -4.03
C PRO A 34 4.88 10.28 -5.05
N THR A 35 5.04 11.54 -4.60
CA THR A 35 5.46 12.65 -5.49
C THR A 35 6.83 12.40 -6.12
N SER A 36 7.78 11.84 -5.36
CA SER A 36 9.11 11.49 -5.85
C SER A 36 9.07 10.34 -6.86
N HIS A 37 8.27 9.30 -6.60
CA HIS A 37 8.05 8.23 -7.59
C HIS A 37 7.55 8.79 -8.92
N VAL A 38 6.49 9.61 -8.87
CA VAL A 38 5.90 10.18 -10.10
C VAL A 38 6.89 11.08 -10.81
N TYR A 39 7.68 11.89 -10.09
CA TYR A 39 8.71 12.72 -10.69
C TYR A 39 9.72 11.89 -11.50
N PHE A 40 10.32 10.86 -10.90
CA PHE A 40 11.31 10.02 -11.59
C PHE A 40 10.68 9.18 -12.71
N ALA A 41 9.45 8.70 -12.52
CA ALA A 41 8.70 7.99 -13.54
C ALA A 41 8.40 8.87 -14.75
N GLU A 42 8.07 10.15 -14.54
CA GLU A 42 7.80 11.12 -15.60
C GLU A 42 9.05 11.43 -16.43
N ILE A 43 10.26 11.40 -15.83
CA ILE A 43 11.51 11.54 -16.58
C ILE A 43 11.66 10.38 -17.57
N ALA A 44 11.51 9.13 -17.11
CA ALA A 44 11.59 7.95 -17.97
C ALA A 44 10.50 7.95 -19.05
N ALA A 45 9.27 8.33 -18.68
CA ALA A 45 8.16 8.35 -19.59
C ALA A 45 8.20 9.55 -20.57
N ARG A 46 8.88 10.66 -20.26
CA ARG A 46 9.15 11.74 -21.22
C ARG A 46 10.18 11.31 -22.25
N ASP A 47 11.25 10.63 -21.82
CA ASP A 47 12.27 10.04 -22.69
C ASP A 47 11.62 9.10 -23.72
N ALA A 48 10.82 8.14 -23.25
CA ALA A 48 10.07 7.21 -24.10
C ALA A 48 9.11 7.88 -25.10
N LEU A 49 8.51 9.03 -24.74
CA LEU A 49 7.52 9.71 -25.59
C LEU A 49 8.16 10.66 -26.61
N ASP A 50 9.38 11.14 -26.36
CA ASP A 50 10.05 12.12 -27.21
C ASP A 50 10.19 11.60 -28.65
N ASP A 51 10.83 10.44 -28.82
CA ASP A 51 10.99 9.83 -30.15
C ASP A 51 10.76 8.30 -30.18
N GLY A 52 10.22 7.74 -29.09
CA GLY A 52 9.94 6.30 -29.00
C GLY A 52 11.11 5.45 -28.53
N TYR A 53 12.16 6.06 -27.97
CA TYR A 53 13.32 5.39 -27.40
C TYR A 53 13.52 5.80 -25.95
N VAL A 54 14.28 5.00 -25.20
CA VAL A 54 14.90 5.44 -23.95
C VAL A 54 16.41 5.45 -24.10
N ASP A 55 17.03 6.46 -23.49
CA ASP A 55 18.45 6.69 -23.50
C ASP A 55 19.10 6.14 -22.21
N ILE A 56 20.07 5.25 -22.36
CA ILE A 56 20.81 4.62 -21.26
C ILE A 56 22.29 4.99 -21.38
N THR A 57 22.82 5.63 -20.34
CA THR A 57 24.22 6.02 -20.26
C THR A 57 25.09 4.88 -19.75
N ILE A 58 26.18 4.60 -20.47
CA ILE A 58 27.25 3.70 -20.01
C ILE A 58 28.19 4.50 -19.10
N LEU A 59 28.14 4.23 -17.80
CA LEU A 59 28.81 5.05 -16.77
C LEU A 59 30.32 5.19 -16.98
N ALA A 60 30.98 4.14 -17.46
CA ALA A 60 32.43 4.14 -17.65
C ALA A 60 32.91 5.04 -18.80
N THR A 61 32.09 5.22 -19.85
CA THR A 61 32.48 5.93 -21.08
C THR A 61 31.71 7.23 -21.28
N GLY A 62 30.57 7.39 -20.62
CA GLY A 62 29.59 8.45 -20.91
C GLY A 62 28.81 8.24 -22.22
N GLU A 63 29.04 7.12 -22.92
CA GLU A 63 28.31 6.77 -24.14
C GLU A 63 26.82 6.63 -23.84
N VAL A 64 25.95 7.25 -24.65
CA VAL A 64 24.50 7.07 -24.56
C VAL A 64 24.06 6.08 -25.61
N ARG A 65 23.39 5.00 -25.18
CA ARG A 65 22.80 4.00 -26.06
C ARG A 65 21.28 4.09 -26.01
N ARG A 66 20.66 3.85 -27.16
CA ARG A 66 19.23 4.05 -27.37
C ARG A 66 18.53 2.72 -27.58
N TYR A 67 17.45 2.51 -26.84
CA TYR A 67 16.67 1.27 -26.86
C TYR A 67 15.21 1.57 -27.17
N ARG A 68 14.62 0.80 -28.08
CA ARG A 68 13.29 1.11 -28.62
C ARG A 68 12.20 0.76 -27.61
N VAL A 69 11.26 1.68 -27.40
CA VAL A 69 10.03 1.39 -26.66
C VAL A 69 9.01 0.80 -27.63
N GLU A 70 8.35 -0.29 -27.25
CA GLU A 70 7.32 -0.91 -28.08
C GLU A 70 6.12 0.04 -28.26
N ASP A 71 5.52 0.05 -29.46
CA ASP A 71 4.40 0.93 -29.80
C ASP A 71 3.23 0.78 -28.80
N ARG A 72 2.98 -0.42 -28.26
CA ARG A 72 1.96 -0.67 -27.22
C ARG A 72 2.26 0.14 -25.95
N THR A 73 3.49 0.07 -25.43
CA THR A 73 3.92 0.82 -24.26
C THR A 73 3.91 2.33 -24.53
N ARG A 74 4.40 2.75 -25.69
CA ARG A 74 4.37 4.17 -26.09
C ARG A 74 2.94 4.71 -26.15
N ASN A 75 2.02 3.98 -26.75
CA ASN A 75 0.60 4.36 -26.83
C ASN A 75 -0.06 4.40 -25.45
N ALA A 76 0.25 3.45 -24.57
CA ALA A 76 -0.22 3.49 -23.20
C ALA A 76 0.25 4.73 -22.45
N LEU A 77 1.52 5.13 -22.59
CA LEU A 77 2.04 6.36 -21.98
C LEU A 77 1.44 7.63 -22.60
N LEU A 78 1.20 7.62 -23.92
CA LEU A 78 0.67 8.78 -24.64
C LEU A 78 -0.79 9.05 -24.28
N TYR A 79 -1.62 8.00 -24.30
CA TYR A 79 -3.05 8.12 -24.05
C TYR A 79 -3.36 8.01 -22.57
N GLY A 80 -2.71 7.09 -21.85
CA GLY A 80 -2.95 6.76 -20.44
C GLY A 80 -2.06 7.44 -19.41
N ARG A 81 -1.56 8.66 -19.68
CA ARG A 81 -0.57 9.31 -18.80
C ARG A 81 -1.04 9.47 -17.36
N GLN A 82 -2.31 9.83 -17.14
CA GLN A 82 -2.87 9.98 -15.77
C GLN A 82 -3.03 8.63 -15.06
N GLN A 83 -3.25 7.55 -15.80
CA GLN A 83 -3.35 6.18 -15.29
C GLN A 83 -1.96 5.62 -15.01
N TYR A 84 -0.96 5.97 -15.80
CA TYR A 84 0.45 5.71 -15.48
C TYR A 84 0.82 6.37 -14.16
N ARG A 85 0.54 7.68 -13.99
CA ARG A 85 0.78 8.39 -12.72
C ARG A 85 0.04 7.74 -11.55
N ALA A 86 -1.23 7.37 -11.73
CA ALA A 86 -1.97 6.62 -10.72
C ALA A 86 -1.27 5.29 -10.39
N GLY A 87 -0.90 4.50 -11.39
CA GLY A 87 -0.12 3.27 -11.20
C GLY A 87 1.19 3.51 -10.43
N VAL A 88 1.88 4.62 -10.69
CA VAL A 88 3.13 5.00 -9.99
C VAL A 88 2.90 5.38 -8.52
N LEU A 89 1.69 5.79 -8.13
CA LEU A 89 1.34 5.88 -6.71
C LEU A 89 1.36 4.49 -6.05
N GLY A 90 1.15 3.42 -6.83
CA GLY A 90 1.51 2.07 -6.44
C GLY A 90 0.79 1.55 -5.19
N PRO A 91 1.43 0.67 -4.42
CA PRO A 91 0.92 0.18 -3.15
C PRO A 91 0.70 1.28 -2.10
N ASP A 92 1.34 2.45 -2.21
CA ASP A 92 1.04 3.60 -1.35
C ASP A 92 -0.36 4.17 -1.55
N ALA A 93 -1.05 3.79 -2.64
CA ALA A 93 -2.43 4.19 -2.90
C ALA A 93 -3.39 3.02 -3.13
N TYR A 94 -2.90 1.85 -3.55
CA TYR A 94 -3.75 0.75 -4.00
C TYR A 94 -3.34 -0.62 -3.45
N PRO A 95 -4.29 -1.44 -2.96
CA PRO A 95 -5.72 -1.14 -2.85
C PRO A 95 -6.04 -0.07 -1.80
N ASP A 96 -5.12 0.12 -0.85
CA ASP A 96 -5.05 1.24 0.07
C ASP A 96 -3.68 1.31 0.76
N ILE A 97 -3.40 2.46 1.38
CA ILE A 97 -2.16 2.75 2.11
C ILE A 97 -1.85 1.64 3.13
N LEU A 98 -2.86 1.15 3.84
CA LEU A 98 -2.65 0.16 4.90
C LEU A 98 -2.24 -1.20 4.33
N THR A 99 -2.92 -1.64 3.27
CA THR A 99 -2.58 -2.88 2.57
C THR A 99 -1.20 -2.79 1.92
N GLY A 100 -0.86 -1.64 1.32
CA GLY A 100 0.46 -1.38 0.77
C GLY A 100 1.56 -1.63 1.82
N GLN A 101 1.46 -0.90 2.94
CA GLN A 101 2.50 -0.91 3.98
C GLN A 101 2.54 -2.19 4.82
N GLN A 102 1.42 -2.91 4.97
CA GLN A 102 1.36 -4.11 5.83
C GLN A 102 1.43 -5.44 5.08
N VAL A 103 1.21 -5.45 3.76
CA VAL A 103 1.09 -6.69 2.97
C VAL A 103 1.95 -6.68 1.74
N ILE A 104 1.99 -5.57 1.01
CA ILE A 104 2.65 -5.52 -0.29
C ILE A 104 4.13 -5.20 -0.12
N HIS A 105 4.49 -4.23 0.73
CA HIS A 105 5.88 -3.81 0.94
C HIS A 105 6.72 -4.79 1.79
N PRO A 106 6.21 -5.34 2.90
CA PRO A 106 7.03 -6.11 3.82
C PRO A 106 7.59 -7.41 3.25
N ASP A 107 8.56 -7.98 3.96
CA ASP A 107 9.12 -9.30 3.67
C ASP A 107 8.03 -10.40 3.71
N PRO A 108 8.19 -11.51 2.96
CA PRO A 108 7.31 -12.68 3.06
C PRO A 108 7.05 -13.15 4.50
N ALA A 109 8.06 -13.07 5.38
CA ALA A 109 7.91 -13.49 6.77
C ALA A 109 6.95 -12.59 7.57
N ASP A 110 6.89 -11.30 7.24
CA ASP A 110 6.07 -10.31 7.94
C ASP A 110 4.67 -10.20 7.32
N SER A 111 4.57 -10.27 5.99
CA SER A 111 3.30 -10.21 5.25
C SER A 111 2.52 -11.53 5.26
N GLY A 112 3.21 -12.66 5.45
CA GLY A 112 2.63 -14.01 5.32
C GLY A 112 2.35 -14.42 3.88
N ILE A 113 2.84 -13.68 2.88
CA ILE A 113 2.66 -13.96 1.45
C ILE A 113 3.89 -14.66 0.89
N ALA A 114 3.68 -15.87 0.35
CA ALA A 114 4.72 -16.57 -0.40
C ALA A 114 5.19 -15.71 -1.58
N ASP A 115 6.51 -15.62 -1.78
CA ASP A 115 7.19 -14.73 -2.74
C ASP A 115 7.04 -13.22 -2.48
N GLY A 116 6.28 -12.80 -1.46
CA GLY A 116 6.18 -11.43 -0.96
C GLY A 116 5.69 -10.44 -2.02
N SER A 117 6.34 -9.29 -2.14
CA SER A 117 5.96 -8.23 -3.09
C SER A 117 5.90 -8.73 -4.54
N ASN A 118 6.76 -9.69 -4.91
CA ASN A 118 6.79 -10.22 -6.27
C ASN A 118 5.46 -10.87 -6.67
N ALA A 119 4.80 -11.56 -5.74
CA ALA A 119 3.50 -12.17 -5.99
C ALA A 119 2.45 -11.11 -6.35
N TRP A 120 2.50 -9.95 -5.69
CA TRP A 120 1.68 -8.79 -6.02
C TRP A 120 2.05 -8.17 -7.37
N LEU A 121 3.33 -8.02 -7.68
CA LEU A 121 3.77 -7.47 -8.98
C LEU A 121 3.33 -8.36 -10.15
N GLU A 122 3.48 -9.68 -10.04
CA GLU A 122 2.99 -10.62 -11.05
C GLU A 122 1.47 -10.57 -11.18
N HIS A 123 0.75 -10.49 -10.06
CA HIS A 123 -0.71 -10.41 -10.03
C HIS A 123 -1.24 -9.11 -10.66
N VAL A 124 -0.65 -7.95 -10.35
CA VAL A 124 -1.00 -6.68 -10.99
C VAL A 124 -0.64 -6.69 -12.47
N TRP A 125 0.54 -7.21 -12.84
CA TRP A 125 0.94 -7.30 -14.23
C TRP A 125 -0.06 -8.11 -15.06
N GLY A 126 -0.47 -9.28 -14.58
CA GLY A 126 -1.45 -10.14 -15.27
C GLY A 126 -2.88 -9.62 -15.20
N GLY A 127 -3.29 -9.05 -14.07
CA GLY A 127 -4.65 -8.55 -13.84
C GLY A 127 -5.01 -7.34 -14.69
N PHE A 128 -4.04 -6.46 -14.97
CA PHE A 128 -4.22 -5.23 -15.76
C PHE A 128 -3.82 -5.38 -17.23
N GLU A 129 -3.92 -6.59 -17.80
CA GLU A 129 -3.90 -6.75 -19.25
C GLU A 129 -5.12 -6.05 -19.89
N GLY A 130 -4.91 -5.47 -21.08
CA GLY A 130 -5.98 -4.83 -21.83
C GLY A 130 -5.52 -3.66 -22.67
N ASP A 131 -6.38 -2.63 -22.69
CA ASP A 131 -6.19 -1.39 -23.44
C ASP A 131 -5.05 -0.50 -22.90
N ASN A 132 -4.87 0.66 -23.52
CA ASN A 132 -3.83 1.63 -23.16
C ASN A 132 -3.91 2.09 -21.70
N TRP A 133 -5.11 2.21 -21.13
CA TRP A 133 -5.31 2.71 -19.77
C TRP A 133 -4.85 1.70 -18.73
N HIS A 134 -5.25 0.43 -18.92
CA HIS A 134 -4.83 -0.68 -18.06
C HIS A 134 -3.33 -0.95 -18.18
N HIS A 135 -2.80 -0.94 -19.41
CA HIS A 135 -1.37 -1.10 -19.66
C HIS A 135 -0.54 0.01 -19.01
N ALA A 136 -1.02 1.26 -19.08
CA ALA A 136 -0.38 2.39 -18.41
C ALA A 136 -0.35 2.22 -16.89
N PHE A 137 -1.48 1.83 -16.28
CA PHE A 137 -1.55 1.62 -14.84
C PHE A 137 -0.55 0.57 -14.35
N ARG A 138 -0.49 -0.62 -14.98
CA ARG A 138 0.46 -1.67 -14.54
C ARG A 138 1.91 -1.31 -14.77
N LEU A 139 2.24 -0.58 -15.85
CA LEU A 139 3.59 -0.06 -16.04
C LEU A 139 3.94 0.90 -14.90
N GLY A 140 3.01 1.78 -14.53
CA GLY A 140 3.20 2.68 -13.39
C GLY A 140 3.43 1.91 -12.09
N PHE A 141 2.67 0.84 -11.84
CA PHE A 141 2.80 0.03 -10.62
C PHE A 141 4.15 -0.67 -10.53
N LEU A 142 4.68 -1.20 -11.63
CA LEU A 142 6.03 -1.76 -11.66
C LEU A 142 7.12 -0.68 -11.56
N THR A 143 6.87 0.51 -12.09
CA THR A 143 7.75 1.67 -11.93
C THR A 143 7.81 2.14 -10.46
N HIS A 144 6.70 2.06 -9.71
CA HIS A 144 6.71 2.29 -8.27
C HIS A 144 7.69 1.34 -7.57
N ALA A 145 7.53 0.03 -7.78
CA ALA A 145 8.40 -0.98 -7.20
C ALA A 145 9.88 -0.81 -7.60
N ALA A 146 10.15 -0.37 -8.84
CA ALA A 146 11.50 0.00 -9.26
C ALA A 146 12.05 1.18 -8.45
N GLY A 147 11.19 2.16 -8.13
CA GLY A 147 11.50 3.26 -7.23
C GLY A 147 11.85 2.79 -5.83
N ASP A 148 11.00 1.99 -5.19
CA ASP A 148 11.20 1.53 -3.82
C ASP A 148 12.47 0.72 -3.68
N MET A 149 12.67 -0.23 -4.60
CA MET A 149 13.84 -1.10 -4.58
C MET A 149 15.14 -0.30 -4.44
N TYR A 150 15.29 0.78 -5.21
CA TYR A 150 16.47 1.65 -5.16
C TYR A 150 16.42 2.67 -4.04
N GLY A 151 15.25 3.26 -3.81
CA GLY A 151 15.00 4.24 -2.76
C GLY A 151 15.27 3.65 -1.38
N HIS A 152 14.58 2.58 -1.02
CA HIS A 152 14.70 1.90 0.26
C HIS A 152 16.09 1.33 0.49
N THR A 153 16.82 0.87 -0.53
CA THR A 153 18.22 0.48 -0.31
C THR A 153 19.06 1.65 0.21
N PHE A 154 18.87 2.84 -0.36
CA PHE A 154 19.54 4.05 0.10
C PHE A 154 19.02 4.51 1.46
N ILE A 155 17.70 4.52 1.68
CA ILE A 155 17.10 4.93 2.94
C ILE A 155 17.51 3.99 4.08
N ASN A 156 17.50 2.67 3.87
CA ASN A 156 17.90 1.63 4.83
C ASN A 156 19.34 1.80 5.31
N HIS A 157 20.23 2.38 4.50
CA HIS A 157 21.57 2.72 4.94
C HIS A 157 21.55 3.71 6.11
N PHE A 158 20.69 4.73 6.04
CA PHE A 158 20.56 5.74 7.07
C PHE A 158 19.57 5.36 8.16
N SER A 159 18.46 4.70 7.86
CA SER A 159 17.49 4.26 8.87
C SER A 159 17.99 3.03 9.66
N GLY A 160 18.92 2.27 9.08
CA GLY A 160 19.58 1.11 9.68
C GLY A 160 18.88 -0.22 9.44
N ALA A 161 17.67 -0.21 8.87
CA ALA A 161 16.88 -1.41 8.57
C ALA A 161 15.73 -1.06 7.61
N PRO A 162 15.14 -2.07 6.94
CA PRO A 162 13.84 -1.95 6.27
C PRO A 162 12.80 -1.27 7.16
N PHE A 163 11.80 -0.66 6.53
CA PHE A 163 10.74 0.06 7.23
C PHE A 163 10.07 -0.83 8.27
N THR A 164 10.01 -0.37 9.51
CA THR A 164 9.28 -1.06 10.59
C THR A 164 8.68 -0.08 11.58
N LEU A 165 7.49 -0.41 12.05
CA LEU A 165 6.78 0.31 13.12
C LEU A 165 7.40 0.08 14.50
N ASN A 166 8.23 -0.96 14.62
CA ASN A 166 8.87 -1.33 15.89
C ASN A 166 10.33 -1.78 15.65
N PRO A 167 11.32 -1.05 16.19
CA PRO A 167 11.18 0.14 17.02
C PRO A 167 10.72 1.36 16.19
N PRO A 168 9.97 2.30 16.80
CA PRO A 168 9.32 3.37 16.06
C PRO A 168 10.28 4.43 15.49
N ASP A 169 11.51 4.51 15.99
CA ASP A 169 12.52 5.45 15.48
C ASP A 169 12.94 5.12 14.05
N ASN A 170 12.93 3.84 13.64
CA ASN A 170 13.24 3.43 12.28
C ASN A 170 12.31 4.12 11.28
N ALA A 171 11.01 4.00 11.49
CA ALA A 171 10.03 4.61 10.61
C ALA A 171 10.20 6.14 10.58
N VAL A 172 10.33 6.84 11.72
CA VAL A 172 10.60 8.31 11.77
C VAL A 172 11.75 8.72 10.82
N ARG A 173 12.84 7.94 10.80
CA ARG A 173 14.01 8.21 9.96
C ARG A 173 13.73 8.09 8.47
N HIS A 174 13.01 7.04 8.04
CA HIS A 174 12.63 6.86 6.63
C HIS A 174 11.94 8.12 6.09
N ILE A 175 10.97 8.60 6.84
CA ILE A 175 10.05 9.68 6.46
C ILE A 175 10.75 11.02 6.37
N VAL A 176 11.57 11.31 7.37
CA VAL A 176 12.26 12.60 7.44
C VAL A 176 13.29 12.67 6.32
N LEU A 177 13.99 11.57 6.05
CA LEU A 177 14.96 11.50 4.98
C LEU A 177 14.31 11.62 3.60
N GLU A 178 13.32 10.79 3.31
CA GLU A 178 12.60 10.81 2.04
C GLU A 178 11.79 12.09 1.84
N GLY A 179 11.11 12.55 2.89
CA GLY A 179 10.37 13.80 2.88
C GLY A 179 11.29 14.98 2.59
N TYR A 180 12.55 14.93 3.03
CA TYR A 180 13.54 15.94 2.71
C TYR A 180 14.05 15.83 1.26
N ILE A 181 14.31 14.62 0.76
CA ILE A 181 14.65 14.39 -0.66
C ILE A 181 13.54 14.92 -1.56
N ASP A 182 12.28 14.58 -1.26
CA ASP A 182 11.11 15.08 -1.97
C ASP A 182 11.12 16.62 -1.98
N LYS A 183 11.29 17.26 -0.81
CA LYS A 183 11.30 18.72 -0.70
C LYS A 183 12.34 19.42 -1.58
N ARG A 184 13.41 18.71 -1.94
CA ARG A 184 14.50 19.18 -2.82
C ARG A 184 14.34 18.84 -4.29
N LEU A 185 13.22 18.25 -4.71
CA LEU A 185 12.86 18.12 -6.12
C LEU A 185 12.68 19.49 -6.80
N PRO A 186 12.97 19.60 -8.10
CA PRO A 186 12.89 20.87 -8.83
C PRO A 186 11.45 21.34 -8.98
N ALA A 187 11.03 22.28 -8.13
CA ALA A 187 9.64 22.76 -8.07
C ALA A 187 9.10 23.30 -9.42
N GLY A 188 9.97 23.84 -10.28
CA GLY A 188 9.59 24.29 -11.63
C GLY A 188 9.11 23.15 -12.55
N GLU A 189 9.54 21.92 -12.31
CA GLU A 189 9.11 20.74 -13.06
C GLU A 189 7.83 20.09 -12.50
N LEU A 190 7.43 20.47 -11.27
CA LEU A 190 6.26 19.98 -10.56
C LEU A 190 5.08 20.94 -10.75
N THR A 191 4.72 21.20 -12.01
CA THR A 191 3.70 22.21 -12.36
C THR A 191 2.68 21.65 -13.36
N GLY A 192 1.62 22.42 -13.61
CA GLY A 192 0.61 22.09 -14.62
C GLY A 192 -0.13 20.80 -14.30
N ASP A 193 -0.12 19.87 -15.24
CA ASP A 193 -0.82 18.59 -15.11
C ASP A 193 -0.04 17.55 -14.32
N PHE A 194 1.17 17.84 -13.80
CA PHE A 194 1.99 16.87 -13.06
C PHE A 194 1.19 16.12 -11.99
N PHE A 195 0.40 16.84 -11.18
CA PHE A 195 -0.43 16.28 -10.11
C PHE A 195 -1.75 15.64 -10.58
N SER A 196 -1.91 15.37 -11.89
CA SER A 196 -3.07 14.66 -12.42
C SER A 196 -2.85 13.15 -12.41
N ALA A 197 -3.43 12.48 -11.42
CA ALA A 197 -3.61 11.03 -11.40
C ALA A 197 -5.12 10.74 -11.47
N ASN A 198 -5.53 9.75 -12.27
CA ASN A 198 -6.95 9.45 -12.47
C ASN A 198 -7.15 7.96 -12.69
N ILE A 199 -8.06 7.37 -11.92
CA ILE A 199 -8.38 5.95 -12.00
C ILE A 199 -9.67 5.63 -12.76
N LEU A 200 -10.46 6.60 -13.21
CA LEU A 200 -11.78 6.33 -13.78
C LEU A 200 -11.79 5.24 -14.88
N PRO A 201 -10.84 5.18 -15.84
CA PRO A 201 -10.84 4.12 -16.85
C PRO A 201 -10.41 2.74 -16.31
N VAL A 202 -9.80 2.68 -15.12
CA VAL A 202 -9.20 1.47 -14.52
C VAL A 202 -9.79 1.10 -13.15
N HIS A 203 -10.75 1.87 -12.61
CA HIS A 203 -11.24 1.70 -11.23
C HIS A 203 -11.89 0.33 -11.01
N GLU A 204 -12.67 -0.15 -11.98
CA GLU A 204 -13.26 -1.51 -11.95
C GLU A 204 -12.18 -2.59 -11.97
N ARG A 205 -11.04 -2.32 -12.64
CA ARG A 205 -9.92 -3.25 -12.62
C ARG A 205 -9.19 -3.26 -11.29
N ILE A 206 -9.00 -2.09 -10.67
CA ILE A 206 -8.47 -1.98 -9.31
C ILE A 206 -9.37 -2.75 -8.34
N TYR A 207 -10.69 -2.57 -8.42
CA TYR A 207 -11.65 -3.32 -7.60
C TYR A 207 -11.49 -4.84 -7.78
N SER A 208 -11.64 -5.34 -9.00
CA SER A 208 -11.61 -6.78 -9.28
C SER A 208 -10.25 -7.43 -9.05
N THR A 209 -9.15 -6.69 -9.18
CA THR A 209 -7.79 -7.24 -9.08
C THR A 209 -7.22 -7.10 -7.67
N MET A 210 -7.56 -6.05 -6.93
CA MET A 210 -6.86 -5.70 -5.69
C MET A 210 -7.76 -5.65 -4.46
N ILE A 211 -9.09 -5.65 -4.61
CA ILE A 211 -10.04 -5.46 -3.50
C ILE A 211 -11.03 -6.62 -3.37
N ASP A 212 -11.59 -7.12 -4.47
CA ASP A 212 -12.63 -8.15 -4.49
C ASP A 212 -12.09 -9.57 -4.17
N ALA A 213 -11.64 -9.79 -2.93
CA ALA A 213 -11.07 -11.05 -2.51
C ALA A 213 -12.18 -12.08 -2.24
N ARG A 214 -12.43 -12.96 -3.22
CA ARG A 214 -13.42 -14.04 -3.12
C ARG A 214 -12.72 -15.37 -2.84
N PRO A 215 -13.30 -16.26 -2.01
CA PRO A 215 -12.69 -17.56 -1.74
C PRO A 215 -12.27 -18.31 -3.00
N GLY A 216 -11.01 -18.71 -3.07
CA GLY A 216 -10.44 -19.46 -4.19
C GLY A 216 -9.97 -18.63 -5.40
N THR A 217 -10.05 -17.29 -5.36
CA THR A 217 -9.38 -16.44 -6.35
C THR A 217 -7.90 -16.26 -6.00
N ALA A 218 -7.09 -15.82 -6.97
CA ALA A 218 -5.68 -15.47 -6.72
C ALA A 218 -5.53 -14.43 -5.60
N LEU A 219 -6.44 -13.46 -5.54
CA LEU A 219 -6.44 -12.40 -4.54
C LEU A 219 -6.72 -12.92 -3.10
N ASP A 220 -7.51 -13.99 -2.93
CA ASP A 220 -7.71 -14.64 -1.60
C ASP A 220 -6.38 -15.14 -1.02
N GLY A 221 -5.44 -15.56 -1.88
CA GLY A 221 -4.09 -15.95 -1.49
C GLY A 221 -3.16 -14.78 -1.18
N LEU A 222 -3.40 -13.60 -1.78
CA LEU A 222 -2.58 -12.40 -1.62
C LEU A 222 -3.04 -11.47 -0.48
N LEU A 223 -4.27 -11.67 0.00
CA LEU A 223 -4.81 -11.01 1.20
C LEU A 223 -5.01 -12.06 2.30
N PRO A 224 -3.94 -12.47 3.00
CA PRO A 224 -3.92 -13.69 3.79
C PRO A 224 -4.89 -13.63 4.97
N ARG A 225 -5.58 -14.75 5.26
CA ARG A 225 -6.66 -14.79 6.27
C ARG A 225 -6.20 -14.31 7.64
N ALA A 226 -7.00 -13.44 8.27
CA ALA A 226 -6.71 -12.71 9.51
C ALA A 226 -6.60 -13.69 10.68
N SER A 227 -5.43 -14.30 10.81
CA SER A 227 -5.03 -15.17 11.92
C SER A 227 -3.86 -14.59 12.70
N SER A 228 -3.27 -13.49 12.20
CA SER A 228 -2.30 -12.64 12.88
C SER A 228 -2.74 -11.17 12.77
N SER A 229 -2.48 -10.41 13.83
CA SER A 229 -3.01 -9.08 14.14
C SER A 229 -2.43 -7.92 13.30
N THR A 230 -1.95 -8.16 12.09
CA THR A 230 -1.10 -7.18 11.37
C THR A 230 -1.71 -6.62 10.08
N ASN A 231 -2.92 -7.02 9.66
CA ASN A 231 -3.56 -6.45 8.46
C ASN A 231 -5.06 -6.20 8.65
N MET A 232 -5.41 -4.94 8.92
CA MET A 232 -6.77 -4.49 9.27
C MET A 232 -7.41 -3.64 8.17
N SER A 233 -6.96 -3.78 6.92
CA SER A 233 -7.47 -2.96 5.82
C SER A 233 -8.93 -3.25 5.47
N VAL A 234 -9.61 -2.25 4.91
CA VAL A 234 -11.02 -2.35 4.50
C VAL A 234 -11.24 -3.53 3.53
N PRO A 235 -10.45 -3.70 2.44
CA PRO A 235 -10.58 -4.86 1.55
C PRO A 235 -10.48 -6.19 2.30
N ARG A 236 -9.55 -6.30 3.24
CA ARG A 236 -9.28 -7.53 3.99
C ARG A 236 -10.42 -7.90 4.93
N LEU A 237 -10.83 -6.94 5.77
CA LEU A 237 -11.87 -7.16 6.78
C LEU A 237 -13.20 -7.51 6.13
N PHE A 238 -13.65 -6.71 5.17
CA PHE A 238 -14.97 -6.87 4.59
C PHE A 238 -15.04 -8.01 3.56
N SER A 239 -13.95 -8.34 2.87
CA SER A 239 -13.92 -9.57 2.05
C SER A 239 -14.03 -10.83 2.91
N THR A 240 -13.44 -10.84 4.10
CA THR A 240 -13.56 -11.96 5.05
C THR A 240 -14.97 -12.10 5.58
N LEU A 241 -15.57 -10.99 6.01
CA LEU A 241 -16.94 -10.96 6.49
C LEU A 241 -17.92 -11.43 5.41
N ARG A 242 -17.78 -10.92 4.18
CA ARG A 242 -18.56 -11.34 3.02
C ARG A 242 -18.43 -12.84 2.75
N ALA A 243 -17.23 -13.39 2.80
CA ALA A 243 -17.00 -14.82 2.59
C ALA A 243 -17.73 -15.68 3.65
N ASN A 244 -17.77 -15.23 4.91
CA ASN A 244 -18.53 -15.88 5.97
C ASN A 244 -20.04 -15.80 5.73
N LEU A 245 -20.55 -14.63 5.34
CA LEU A 245 -21.96 -14.45 4.97
C LEU A 245 -22.34 -15.38 3.81
N ASP A 246 -21.51 -15.47 2.77
CA ASP A 246 -21.73 -16.35 1.63
C ASP A 246 -21.71 -17.84 2.01
N ALA A 247 -20.90 -18.25 2.99
CA ALA A 247 -20.91 -19.61 3.49
C ALA A 247 -22.24 -19.94 4.19
N ASP A 248 -22.73 -19.04 5.05
CA ASP A 248 -23.99 -19.19 5.76
C ASP A 248 -25.21 -19.17 4.83
N ILE A 249 -25.24 -18.24 3.88
CA ILE A 249 -26.31 -18.14 2.87
C ILE A 249 -26.36 -19.43 2.05
N ARG A 250 -25.20 -19.95 1.61
CA ARG A 250 -25.12 -21.23 0.90
C ARG A 250 -25.61 -22.39 1.74
N ALA A 251 -25.19 -22.50 3.00
CA ALA A 251 -25.64 -23.56 3.90
C ALA A 251 -27.18 -23.59 4.03
N TYR A 252 -27.82 -22.42 4.11
CA TYR A 252 -29.28 -22.32 4.10
C TYR A 252 -29.92 -22.86 2.81
N TYR A 253 -29.44 -22.40 1.65
CA TYR A 253 -30.00 -22.84 0.38
C TYR A 253 -29.71 -24.30 0.07
N ASP A 254 -28.56 -24.83 0.46
CA ASP A 254 -28.19 -26.23 0.30
C ASP A 254 -29.09 -27.14 1.13
N HIS A 255 -29.37 -26.77 2.39
CA HIS A 255 -30.29 -27.52 3.25
C HIS A 255 -31.73 -27.46 2.73
N LYS A 256 -32.18 -26.27 2.29
CA LYS A 256 -33.49 -26.08 1.66
C LYS A 256 -33.63 -26.95 0.40
N ALA A 257 -32.62 -26.94 -0.47
CA ALA A 257 -32.59 -27.75 -1.67
C ALA A 257 -32.56 -29.25 -1.36
N ASP A 258 -31.85 -29.66 -0.30
CA ASP A 258 -31.84 -31.05 0.14
C ASP A 258 -33.21 -31.56 0.57
N LEU A 259 -33.91 -30.81 1.43
CA LEU A 259 -35.28 -31.13 1.83
C LEU A 259 -36.22 -31.19 0.61
N GLN A 260 -36.10 -30.24 -0.32
CA GLN A 260 -36.88 -30.26 -1.56
C GLN A 260 -36.60 -31.50 -2.42
N ARG A 261 -35.33 -31.89 -2.57
CA ARG A 261 -34.94 -33.13 -3.28
C ARG A 261 -35.51 -34.37 -2.60
N ARG A 262 -35.42 -34.46 -1.26
CA ARG A 262 -35.96 -35.58 -0.48
C ARG A 262 -37.48 -35.69 -0.62
N ILE A 263 -38.20 -34.57 -0.61
CA ILE A 263 -39.65 -34.51 -0.86
C ILE A 263 -39.98 -35.04 -2.27
N ALA A 264 -39.26 -34.56 -3.30
CA ALA A 264 -39.48 -34.96 -4.68
C ALA A 264 -39.19 -36.45 -4.93
N ASN A 265 -38.24 -37.02 -4.18
CA ASN A 265 -37.82 -38.42 -4.29
C ASN A 265 -38.63 -39.38 -3.39
N CYS A 266 -39.54 -38.88 -2.53
CA CYS A 266 -40.44 -39.76 -1.78
C CYS A 266 -41.41 -40.46 -2.74
N ALA A 267 -41.17 -41.74 -3.01
CA ALA A 267 -42.13 -42.59 -3.70
C ALA A 267 -43.33 -42.87 -2.78
N TRP A 268 -44.54 -42.92 -3.34
CA TRP A 268 -45.75 -43.30 -2.58
C TRP A 268 -45.68 -44.71 -1.97
N THR A 269 -44.74 -45.54 -2.44
CA THR A 269 -44.47 -46.90 -1.94
C THR A 269 -43.35 -46.97 -0.89
N ASP A 270 -42.64 -45.88 -0.62
CA ASP A 270 -41.59 -45.82 0.41
C ASP A 270 -42.18 -45.36 1.75
N TRP A 271 -42.58 -46.33 2.56
CA TRP A 271 -43.17 -46.12 3.89
C TRP A 271 -42.20 -45.50 4.90
N SER A 272 -40.91 -45.40 4.58
CA SER A 272 -39.91 -44.72 5.41
C SER A 272 -39.78 -43.22 5.08
N CYS A 273 -40.36 -42.77 3.95
CA CYS A 273 -40.30 -41.40 3.46
C CYS A 273 -41.65 -40.69 3.62
N SER A 274 -41.81 -39.90 4.69
CA SER A 274 -43.02 -39.10 4.90
C SER A 274 -42.91 -37.74 4.22
N ASN A 275 -43.53 -37.59 3.05
CA ASN A 275 -43.58 -36.32 2.33
C ASN A 275 -44.17 -35.19 3.20
N VAL A 276 -45.23 -35.49 3.97
CA VAL A 276 -45.86 -34.52 4.88
C VAL A 276 -44.90 -34.06 5.97
N ALA A 277 -44.12 -34.98 6.57
CA ALA A 277 -43.15 -34.62 7.60
C ALA A 277 -42.01 -33.76 7.03
N LEU A 278 -41.47 -34.13 5.86
CA LEU A 278 -40.42 -33.36 5.20
C LEU A 278 -40.90 -31.98 4.73
N ALA A 279 -42.14 -31.88 4.25
CA ALA A 279 -42.74 -30.59 3.87
C ALA A 279 -42.94 -29.68 5.10
N ALA A 280 -43.34 -30.25 6.25
CA ALA A 280 -43.44 -29.52 7.50
C ALA A 280 -42.05 -29.08 8.02
N GLU A 281 -41.04 -29.94 7.91
CA GLU A 281 -39.64 -29.63 8.24
C GLU A 281 -39.11 -28.49 7.36
N LEU A 282 -39.33 -28.54 6.04
CA LEU A 282 -38.97 -27.47 5.11
C LEU A 282 -39.67 -26.15 5.46
N ALA A 283 -40.98 -26.19 5.74
CA ALA A 283 -41.74 -25.00 6.09
C ALA A 283 -41.23 -24.38 7.42
N ALA A 284 -40.96 -25.22 8.43
CA ALA A 284 -40.40 -24.78 9.70
C ALA A 284 -38.99 -24.20 9.53
N TYR A 285 -38.14 -24.84 8.71
CA TYR A 285 -36.79 -24.37 8.44
C TYR A 285 -36.78 -23.01 7.72
N VAL A 286 -37.61 -22.83 6.69
CA VAL A 286 -37.76 -21.56 5.98
C VAL A 286 -38.35 -20.48 6.89
N ALA A 287 -39.33 -20.80 7.73
CA ALA A 287 -39.91 -19.85 8.68
C ALA A 287 -38.89 -19.40 9.75
N ALA A 288 -38.05 -20.32 10.23
CA ALA A 288 -37.05 -20.02 11.25
C ALA A 288 -35.84 -19.24 10.71
N ASN A 289 -35.40 -19.53 9.49
CA ASN A 289 -34.12 -19.02 8.97
C ASN A 289 -34.29 -18.01 7.82
N GLY A 290 -35.43 -17.99 7.12
CA GLY A 290 -35.60 -17.23 5.89
C GLY A 290 -35.38 -15.72 6.05
N LEU A 291 -35.92 -15.10 7.09
CA LEU A 291 -35.71 -13.68 7.36
C LEU A 291 -34.25 -13.35 7.70
N GLN A 292 -33.57 -14.21 8.44
CA GLN A 292 -32.16 -14.05 8.76
C GLN A 292 -31.31 -14.17 7.49
N THR A 293 -31.59 -15.15 6.62
CA THR A 293 -30.88 -15.29 5.35
C THR A 293 -31.10 -14.08 4.43
N THR A 294 -32.33 -13.57 4.30
CA THR A 294 -32.59 -12.34 3.53
C THR A 294 -31.79 -11.15 4.06
N TYR A 295 -31.66 -11.02 5.38
CA TYR A 295 -30.82 -9.98 5.97
C TYR A 295 -29.33 -10.18 5.65
N LYS A 296 -28.81 -11.42 5.75
CA LYS A 296 -27.42 -11.73 5.36
C LYS A 296 -27.15 -11.43 3.88
N GLU A 297 -28.10 -11.70 2.99
CA GLU A 297 -28.00 -11.35 1.57
C GLU A 297 -27.85 -9.85 1.36
N ARG A 298 -28.68 -9.04 2.04
CA ARG A 298 -28.58 -7.58 1.97
C ARG A 298 -27.29 -7.04 2.57
N TRP A 299 -26.85 -7.61 3.69
CA TRP A 299 -25.58 -7.26 4.30
C TRP A 299 -24.40 -7.57 3.37
N ARG A 300 -24.41 -8.74 2.70
CA ARG A 300 -23.42 -9.07 1.68
C ARG A 300 -23.44 -8.06 0.53
N ASP A 301 -24.62 -7.68 0.05
CA ASP A 301 -24.76 -6.69 -1.03
C ASP A 301 -24.22 -5.31 -0.60
N ASP A 302 -24.47 -4.88 0.65
CA ASP A 302 -23.91 -3.64 1.22
C ASP A 302 -22.36 -3.68 1.26
N ILE A 303 -21.78 -4.85 1.55
CA ILE A 303 -20.32 -5.06 1.49
C ILE A 303 -19.80 -4.93 0.05
N ASP A 304 -20.45 -5.58 -0.92
CA ASP A 304 -20.04 -5.52 -2.32
C ASP A 304 -20.09 -4.08 -2.85
N ASP A 305 -21.14 -3.32 -2.53
CA ASP A 305 -21.29 -1.92 -2.94
C ASP A 305 -20.21 -1.02 -2.31
N GLY A 306 -19.94 -1.19 -1.02
CA GLY A 306 -18.89 -0.42 -0.33
C GLY A 306 -17.49 -0.73 -0.85
N LEU A 307 -17.15 -2.02 -0.99
CA LEU A 307 -15.84 -2.45 -1.54
C LEU A 307 -15.64 -1.97 -2.98
N ARG A 308 -16.70 -1.93 -3.80
CA ARG A 308 -16.62 -1.42 -5.17
C ARG A 308 -16.31 0.07 -5.26
N LEU A 309 -16.69 0.85 -4.25
CA LEU A 309 -16.37 2.28 -4.15
C LEU A 309 -14.96 2.55 -3.58
N TRP A 310 -14.37 1.57 -2.88
CA TRP A 310 -13.07 1.72 -2.22
C TRP A 310 -11.91 2.16 -3.11
N PRO A 311 -11.76 1.75 -4.40
CA PRO A 311 -10.72 2.30 -5.28
C PRO A 311 -10.70 3.82 -5.33
N GLN A 312 -11.89 4.44 -5.43
CA GLN A 312 -12.03 5.89 -5.53
C GLN A 312 -11.70 6.57 -4.21
N VAL A 313 -12.20 6.01 -3.10
CA VAL A 313 -11.92 6.53 -1.75
C VAL A 313 -10.42 6.50 -1.47
N SER A 314 -9.78 5.35 -1.72
CA SER A 314 -8.34 5.21 -1.49
C SER A 314 -7.52 6.16 -2.36
N HIS A 315 -7.87 6.28 -3.65
CA HIS A 315 -7.23 7.21 -4.57
C HIS A 315 -7.32 8.66 -4.09
N GLU A 316 -8.50 9.13 -3.73
CA GLU A 316 -8.72 10.50 -3.30
C GLU A 316 -7.98 10.82 -2.00
N VAL A 317 -7.93 9.86 -1.06
CA VAL A 317 -7.15 9.97 0.18
C VAL A 317 -5.66 10.05 -0.13
N ALA A 318 -5.13 9.16 -0.97
CA ALA A 318 -3.70 9.18 -1.34
C ALA A 318 -3.30 10.47 -2.05
N VAL A 319 -4.13 10.98 -2.96
CA VAL A 319 -3.91 12.29 -3.63
C VAL A 319 -3.93 13.44 -2.62
N ALA A 320 -4.91 13.46 -1.70
CA ALA A 320 -5.00 14.49 -0.68
C ALA A 320 -3.77 14.48 0.26
N LEU A 321 -3.28 13.31 0.63
CA LEU A 321 -2.16 13.19 1.59
C LEU A 321 -0.79 13.36 0.93
N PHE A 322 -0.58 12.86 -0.29
CA PHE A 322 0.77 12.63 -0.81
C PHE A 322 1.05 13.18 -2.21
N PHE A 323 0.01 13.49 -2.99
CA PHE A 323 0.16 13.87 -4.40
C PHE A 323 -0.70 15.06 -4.80
N ASN A 324 -0.43 16.22 -4.19
CA ASN A 324 -1.14 17.47 -4.43
C ASN A 324 -0.19 18.64 -4.75
N PRO A 325 -0.67 19.68 -5.47
CA PRO A 325 0.13 20.86 -5.84
C PRO A 325 0.75 21.62 -4.66
N GLU A 326 0.11 21.59 -3.50
CA GLU A 326 0.60 22.24 -2.27
C GLU A 326 1.80 21.49 -1.67
N ARG A 327 2.03 20.25 -2.09
CA ARG A 327 3.11 19.35 -1.65
C ARG A 327 3.13 19.18 -0.13
N LYS A 328 1.94 19.13 0.46
CA LYS A 328 1.70 18.97 1.91
C LYS A 328 0.51 18.04 2.12
N ALA A 329 0.49 17.33 3.24
CA ALA A 329 -0.63 16.48 3.56
C ALA A 329 -1.89 17.30 3.86
N ASP A 330 -2.92 17.19 3.00
CA ASP A 330 -4.25 17.73 3.24
C ASP A 330 -5.07 16.74 4.07
N THR A 331 -4.68 16.68 5.34
CA THR A 331 -5.30 15.79 6.33
C THR A 331 -6.76 16.15 6.64
N GLU A 332 -7.21 17.36 6.31
CA GLU A 332 -8.61 17.79 6.51
C GLU A 332 -9.48 17.21 5.39
N LYS A 333 -9.05 17.35 4.14
CA LYS A 333 -9.73 16.73 3.00
C LYS A 333 -9.77 15.21 3.10
N ALA A 334 -8.64 14.58 3.45
CA ALA A 334 -8.58 13.12 3.63
C ALA A 334 -9.55 12.63 4.71
N ASP A 335 -9.65 13.36 5.83
CA ASP A 335 -10.57 13.05 6.93
C ASP A 335 -12.04 13.20 6.50
N GLN A 336 -12.34 14.23 5.71
CA GLN A 336 -13.68 14.42 5.13
C GLN A 336 -14.06 13.26 4.21
N ILE A 337 -13.19 12.86 3.28
CA ILE A 337 -13.43 11.74 2.35
C ILE A 337 -13.73 10.45 3.12
N LEU A 338 -12.91 10.13 4.13
CA LEU A 338 -13.05 8.91 4.92
C LEU A 338 -14.26 8.95 5.85
N THR A 339 -14.60 10.11 6.43
CA THR A 339 -15.81 10.29 7.24
C THR A 339 -17.06 10.08 6.39
N ASP A 340 -17.07 10.67 5.20
CA ASP A 340 -18.16 10.52 4.24
C ASP A 340 -18.36 9.07 3.79
N TYR A 341 -17.27 8.36 3.50
CA TYR A 341 -17.35 6.93 3.18
C TYR A 341 -17.78 6.09 4.39
N SER A 342 -17.23 6.37 5.57
CA SER A 342 -17.53 5.61 6.80
C SER A 342 -19.00 5.72 7.18
N THR A 343 -19.55 6.94 7.14
CA THR A 343 -20.96 7.19 7.46
C THR A 343 -21.93 6.57 6.46
N ARG A 344 -21.56 6.47 5.18
CA ARG A 344 -22.45 5.95 4.12
C ARG A 344 -22.33 4.45 3.89
N HIS A 345 -21.15 3.86 4.10
CA HIS A 345 -20.87 2.48 3.71
C HIS A 345 -20.37 1.63 4.87
N ILE A 346 -19.35 2.05 5.63
CA ILE A 346 -18.77 1.19 6.68
C ILE A 346 -19.82 0.72 7.70
N LEU A 347 -20.79 1.59 8.05
CA LEU A 347 -21.86 1.22 8.98
C LEU A 347 -22.76 0.09 8.44
N SER A 348 -23.20 0.17 7.18
CA SER A 348 -24.04 -0.88 6.58
C SER A 348 -23.22 -2.15 6.27
N MET A 349 -21.98 -1.99 5.80
CA MET A 349 -21.03 -3.08 5.61
C MET A 349 -20.70 -3.82 6.91
N ALA A 350 -20.84 -3.17 8.07
CA ALA A 350 -20.70 -3.77 9.40
C ALA A 350 -22.00 -4.42 9.93
N GLY A 351 -23.06 -4.45 9.13
CA GLY A 351 -24.34 -5.07 9.48
C GLY A 351 -25.30 -4.15 10.23
N LEU A 352 -25.00 -2.86 10.40
CA LEU A 352 -25.98 -1.97 11.02
C LEU A 352 -27.21 -1.86 10.10
N PRO A 353 -28.43 -2.05 10.64
CA PRO A 353 -29.59 -2.32 9.82
C PRO A 353 -29.98 -1.10 8.98
N THR A 354 -29.91 -1.26 7.67
CA THR A 354 -30.63 -0.46 6.66
C THR A 354 -32.02 -1.04 6.36
N PHE A 355 -32.29 -2.27 6.81
CA PHE A 355 -33.48 -3.06 6.51
C PHE A 355 -34.59 -2.93 7.57
N VAL A 356 -35.81 -2.67 7.12
CA VAL A 356 -37.03 -2.63 7.95
C VAL A 356 -37.61 -4.04 8.04
N GLY A 357 -37.52 -4.70 9.21
CA GLY A 357 -38.20 -5.99 9.43
C GLY A 357 -37.68 -6.87 10.56
N LEU A 358 -36.46 -6.65 11.05
CA LEU A 358 -35.89 -7.37 12.20
C LEU A 358 -35.77 -6.46 13.43
N THR A 359 -35.97 -7.03 14.62
CA THR A 359 -35.74 -6.30 15.88
C THR A 359 -34.25 -6.16 16.17
N ILE A 360 -33.83 -5.11 16.89
CA ILE A 360 -32.44 -4.84 17.25
C ILE A 360 -31.76 -6.04 17.96
N ALA A 361 -32.49 -6.76 18.82
CA ALA A 361 -31.95 -7.94 19.52
C ALA A 361 -31.56 -9.06 18.55
N VAL A 362 -32.44 -9.40 17.60
CA VAL A 362 -32.17 -10.40 16.56
C VAL A 362 -31.02 -9.99 15.65
N VAL A 363 -30.87 -8.70 15.35
CA VAL A 363 -29.72 -8.19 14.59
C VAL A 363 -28.42 -8.37 15.38
N GLY A 364 -28.42 -8.10 16.69
CA GLY A 364 -27.28 -8.35 17.58
C GLY A 364 -26.84 -9.82 17.55
N ASP A 365 -27.78 -10.75 17.72
CA ASP A 365 -27.48 -12.19 17.69
C ASP A 365 -26.88 -12.65 16.35
N ILE A 366 -27.34 -12.07 15.22
CA ILE A 366 -26.79 -12.39 13.89
C ILE A 366 -25.37 -11.85 13.74
N ILE A 367 -25.12 -10.61 14.18
CA ILE A 367 -23.79 -10.00 14.12
C ILE A 367 -22.81 -10.80 14.96
N ASP A 368 -23.16 -11.14 16.19
CA ASP A 368 -22.29 -11.87 17.13
C ASP A 368 -22.02 -13.31 16.66
N ALA A 369 -22.96 -13.94 15.97
CA ALA A 369 -22.78 -15.31 15.45
C ALA A 369 -21.82 -15.38 14.24
N ILE A 370 -21.72 -14.32 13.45
CA ILE A 370 -21.03 -14.32 12.14
C ILE A 370 -19.73 -13.51 12.18
N THR A 371 -19.70 -12.47 13.00
CA THR A 371 -18.58 -11.53 13.12
C THR A 371 -17.72 -11.96 14.30
N PRO A 372 -16.51 -12.49 14.08
CA PRO A 372 -15.65 -12.84 15.20
C PRO A 372 -15.32 -11.61 16.05
N ASP A 373 -15.07 -11.79 17.35
CA ASP A 373 -14.72 -10.68 18.26
C ASP A 373 -13.51 -9.85 17.76
N TRP A 374 -12.53 -10.51 17.11
CA TRP A 374 -11.36 -9.85 16.54
C TRP A 374 -11.71 -8.89 15.39
N LEU A 375 -12.88 -9.02 14.77
CA LEU A 375 -13.37 -8.20 13.66
C LEU A 375 -14.28 -7.06 14.14
N LEU A 376 -14.93 -7.19 15.29
CA LEU A 376 -15.84 -6.18 15.85
C LEU A 376 -15.11 -4.94 16.38
N GLU A 377 -14.03 -5.11 17.13
CA GLU A 377 -13.28 -3.99 17.70
C GLU A 377 -12.64 -3.06 16.64
N PRO A 378 -12.02 -3.57 15.57
CA PRO A 378 -11.50 -2.75 14.47
C PRO A 378 -12.60 -1.97 13.74
N ILE A 379 -13.76 -2.59 13.51
CA ILE A 379 -14.92 -1.92 12.91
C ILE A 379 -15.39 -0.75 13.79
N ARG A 380 -15.36 -0.91 15.12
CA ARG A 380 -15.67 0.19 16.05
C ARG A 380 -14.62 1.31 15.98
N GLN A 381 -13.34 0.99 15.82
CA GLN A 381 -12.28 1.98 15.64
C GLN A 381 -12.40 2.71 14.29
N MET A 382 -12.71 2.00 13.20
CA MET A 382 -13.02 2.58 11.88
C MET A 382 -14.16 3.61 11.94
N LYS A 383 -15.11 3.42 12.85
CA LYS A 383 -16.24 4.35 13.03
C LYS A 383 -15.83 5.66 13.71
N ALA A 384 -14.85 5.63 14.60
CA ALA A 384 -14.50 6.79 15.43
C ALA A 384 -13.42 7.67 14.79
N GLU A 385 -12.34 7.06 14.28
CA GLU A 385 -11.15 7.78 13.80
C GLU A 385 -10.50 7.02 12.62
N LEU A 386 -11.24 6.81 11.52
CA LEU A 386 -10.78 6.00 10.39
C LEU A 386 -9.42 6.46 9.84
N LEU A 387 -9.26 7.77 9.62
CA LEU A 387 -7.99 8.32 9.14
C LEU A 387 -6.85 8.05 10.13
N ASP A 388 -7.08 8.30 11.41
CA ASP A 388 -6.04 8.12 12.44
C ASP A 388 -5.67 6.64 12.60
N MET A 389 -6.63 5.72 12.41
CA MET A 389 -6.36 4.28 12.39
C MET A 389 -5.59 3.85 11.14
N LEU A 390 -5.96 4.34 9.94
CA LEU A 390 -5.21 4.07 8.72
C LEU A 390 -3.77 4.58 8.81
N LEU A 391 -3.58 5.81 9.32
CA LEU A 391 -2.25 6.38 9.52
C LEU A 391 -1.48 5.63 10.60
N LYS A 392 -2.03 5.41 11.79
CA LYS A 392 -1.33 4.64 12.85
C LYS A 392 -0.99 3.22 12.43
N GLY A 393 -1.86 2.56 11.66
CA GLY A 393 -1.62 1.21 11.18
C GLY A 393 -0.55 1.17 10.08
N ALA A 394 -0.63 2.06 9.10
CA ALA A 394 0.29 2.05 7.97
C ALA A 394 1.65 2.61 8.34
N THR A 395 1.63 3.58 9.25
CA THR A 395 2.79 4.37 9.50
C THR A 395 3.19 4.36 10.95
N GLY A 396 2.25 4.42 11.90
CA GLY A 396 2.51 4.53 13.34
C GLY A 396 2.34 5.95 13.91
N MET A 397 1.99 6.97 13.11
CA MET A 397 1.75 8.36 13.57
C MET A 397 0.23 8.59 13.67
N THR A 398 -0.15 9.48 14.58
CA THR A 398 -1.41 10.24 14.45
C THR A 398 -1.36 11.20 13.25
N LYS A 399 -2.52 11.69 12.82
CA LYS A 399 -2.64 12.76 11.82
C LYS A 399 -1.77 13.99 12.13
N ALA A 400 -1.71 14.41 13.40
CA ALA A 400 -1.00 15.63 13.80
C ALA A 400 0.52 15.48 13.65
N GLU A 401 1.05 14.35 14.11
CA GLU A 401 2.48 14.06 14.06
C GLU A 401 2.93 13.86 12.60
N LEU A 402 2.15 13.12 11.81
CA LEU A 402 2.38 12.91 10.38
C LEU A 402 2.47 14.23 9.62
N LYS A 403 1.49 15.10 9.81
CA LYS A 403 1.42 16.40 9.14
C LYS A 403 2.69 17.21 9.39
N ASP A 404 3.24 17.15 10.59
CA ASP A 404 4.41 17.95 10.96
C ASP A 404 5.70 17.42 10.31
N TYR A 405 5.98 16.11 10.41
CA TYR A 405 7.15 15.50 9.78
C TYR A 405 7.12 15.60 8.25
N LEU A 406 5.95 15.43 7.63
CA LEU A 406 5.83 15.53 6.16
C LEU A 406 5.96 16.96 5.63
N THR A 407 5.56 17.95 6.42
CA THR A 407 5.58 19.37 6.01
C THR A 407 6.94 20.02 6.31
N ARG A 408 7.58 19.64 7.43
CA ARG A 408 8.81 20.25 7.94
C ARG A 408 9.92 19.22 8.21
N PRO A 409 10.25 18.30 7.29
CA PRO A 409 11.31 17.31 7.53
C PRO A 409 12.67 17.98 7.76
N ASP A 410 12.92 19.14 7.14
CA ASP A 410 14.09 19.99 7.35
C ASP A 410 14.34 20.35 8.82
N ARG A 411 13.28 20.58 9.60
CA ARG A 411 13.40 20.97 11.01
C ARG A 411 13.80 19.81 11.92
N TYR A 412 13.41 18.61 11.53
CA TYR A 412 13.59 17.40 12.32
C TYR A 412 14.78 16.56 11.86
N PHE A 413 15.35 16.85 10.69
CA PHE A 413 16.40 16.06 10.06
C PHE A 413 17.57 15.76 11.00
N ASP A 414 18.20 16.78 11.58
CA ASP A 414 19.36 16.57 12.46
C ASP A 414 18.98 15.83 13.75
N GLN A 415 17.81 16.12 14.32
CA GLN A 415 17.33 15.44 15.52
C GLN A 415 17.07 13.95 15.27
N VAL A 416 16.46 13.63 14.13
CA VAL A 416 16.01 12.28 13.78
C VAL A 416 17.15 11.46 13.22
N MET A 417 17.99 12.01 12.35
CA MET A 417 19.04 11.27 11.63
C MET A 417 20.29 11.01 12.48
N GLN A 418 20.38 11.59 13.68
CA GLN A 418 21.46 11.35 14.66
C GLN A 418 21.14 10.28 15.71
N THR A 419 19.95 9.70 15.70
CA THR A 419 19.55 8.60 16.62
C THR A 419 19.60 7.24 15.92
N GLY A 420 19.15 6.16 16.57
CA GLY A 420 18.99 4.85 15.92
C GLY A 420 20.29 4.17 15.45
N ASN A 421 20.11 3.09 14.68
CA ASN A 421 21.19 2.14 14.32
C ASN A 421 21.81 2.34 12.92
N GLY A 422 21.26 3.21 12.06
CA GLY A 422 21.80 3.46 10.71
C GLY A 422 22.88 4.55 10.66
N GLU A 423 23.36 4.92 9.46
CA GLU A 423 24.36 5.99 9.32
C GLU A 423 23.83 7.30 9.91
N HIS A 424 24.61 7.89 10.82
CA HIS A 424 24.34 9.21 11.37
C HIS A 424 24.81 10.30 10.42
N ILE A 425 23.89 11.20 10.07
CA ILE A 425 24.17 12.28 9.12
C ILE A 425 23.46 13.57 9.53
N THR A 426 24.13 14.70 9.34
CA THR A 426 23.51 16.02 9.47
C THR A 426 22.97 16.50 8.14
N LEU A 427 22.01 17.41 8.16
CA LEU A 427 21.41 18.01 6.97
C LEU A 427 22.47 18.68 6.10
N GLN A 428 23.40 19.42 6.72
CA GLN A 428 24.51 20.05 6.03
C GLN A 428 25.40 19.04 5.30
N ARG A 429 25.72 17.93 5.98
CA ARG A 429 26.54 16.87 5.41
C ARG A 429 25.79 16.17 4.28
N PHE A 430 24.50 15.87 4.47
CA PHE A 430 23.64 15.26 3.47
C PHE A 430 23.56 16.10 2.19
N ASN A 431 23.31 17.40 2.32
CA ASN A 431 23.25 18.34 1.20
C ASN A 431 24.55 18.38 0.41
N ARG A 432 25.69 18.46 1.11
CA ARG A 432 27.02 18.54 0.49
C ARG A 432 27.46 17.23 -0.17
N GLU A 433 27.25 16.10 0.51
CA GLU A 433 27.84 14.81 0.13
C GLU A 433 26.94 14.01 -0.82
N TYR A 434 25.62 14.09 -0.65
CA TYR A 434 24.65 13.29 -1.40
C TYR A 434 23.87 14.12 -2.42
N LEU A 435 23.23 15.22 -2.00
CA LEU A 435 22.45 16.07 -2.92
C LEU A 435 23.31 16.98 -3.80
N ARG A 436 24.58 17.19 -3.43
CA ARG A 436 25.53 18.08 -4.12
C ARG A 436 25.00 19.51 -4.32
N ILE A 437 24.28 20.02 -3.32
CA ILE A 437 23.75 21.39 -3.29
C ILE A 437 24.55 22.28 -2.33
N SER A 438 24.45 23.59 -2.52
CA SER A 438 25.20 24.59 -1.76
C SER A 438 24.54 25.01 -0.45
N ASP A 439 23.20 24.98 -0.36
CA ASP A 439 22.46 25.28 0.86
C ASP A 439 22.84 24.32 2.01
N PRO A 440 23.42 24.82 3.11
CA PRO A 440 23.87 23.99 4.23
C PRO A 440 22.71 23.45 5.08
N GLY A 441 21.47 23.88 4.83
CA GLY A 441 20.31 23.44 5.59
C GLY A 441 19.05 23.43 4.73
N PHE A 442 18.16 24.37 4.98
CA PHE A 442 17.00 24.65 4.14
C PHE A 442 16.73 26.17 4.08
N GLU A 443 17.81 26.95 3.97
CA GLU A 443 17.79 28.41 3.94
C GLU A 443 17.39 28.95 2.55
N ASN A 444 17.64 28.17 1.50
CA ASN A 444 17.20 28.41 0.14
C ASN A 444 16.25 27.29 -0.33
N PRO A 445 14.93 27.42 -0.07
CA PRO A 445 13.93 26.43 -0.49
C PRO A 445 13.82 26.22 -2.00
N SER A 446 14.36 27.14 -2.82
CA SER A 446 14.32 27.03 -4.28
C SER A 446 15.46 26.19 -4.85
N GLU A 447 16.52 25.96 -4.08
CA GLU A 447 17.62 25.11 -4.51
C GLU A 447 17.18 23.64 -4.51
N SER A 448 17.36 23.00 -5.66
CA SER A 448 17.01 21.60 -5.91
C SER A 448 18.24 20.82 -6.34
N PHE A 449 18.18 19.50 -6.25
CA PHE A 449 19.25 18.63 -6.72
C PHE A 449 18.94 18.05 -8.09
N ASP A 450 20.00 17.70 -8.83
CA ASP A 450 19.90 16.94 -10.07
C ASP A 450 19.74 15.45 -9.75
N TYR A 451 18.66 14.80 -10.21
CA TYR A 451 18.43 13.36 -9.95
C TYR A 451 19.61 12.48 -10.37
N ARG A 452 20.46 12.94 -11.29
CA ARG A 452 21.64 12.21 -11.76
C ARG A 452 22.77 12.19 -10.74
N VAL A 453 22.80 13.09 -9.76
CA VAL A 453 23.89 13.12 -8.76
C VAL A 453 23.70 12.12 -7.64
N LEU A 454 22.45 11.90 -7.21
CA LEU A 454 22.10 10.99 -6.13
C LEU A 454 21.90 9.57 -6.70
N PRO A 455 22.70 8.56 -6.29
CA PRO A 455 22.62 7.22 -6.87
C PRO A 455 21.23 6.57 -6.82
N ALA A 456 20.50 6.74 -5.71
CA ALA A 456 19.15 6.20 -5.55
C ALA A 456 18.22 6.70 -6.66
N THR A 457 18.16 8.01 -6.88
CA THR A 457 17.25 8.63 -7.85
C THR A 457 17.68 8.39 -9.29
N TYR A 458 18.99 8.34 -9.55
CA TYR A 458 19.51 7.95 -10.87
C TYR A 458 19.12 6.49 -11.20
N ASN A 459 19.34 5.57 -10.27
CA ASN A 459 19.03 4.16 -10.44
C ASN A 459 17.51 3.94 -10.56
N THR A 460 16.69 4.67 -9.81
CA THR A 460 15.23 4.69 -9.98
C THR A 460 14.85 5.12 -11.39
N VAL A 461 15.36 6.25 -11.91
CA VAL A 461 15.05 6.69 -13.29
C VAL A 461 15.49 5.65 -14.31
N LEU A 462 16.68 5.07 -14.17
CA LEU A 462 17.16 4.02 -15.07
C LEU A 462 16.24 2.80 -15.03
N ALA A 463 15.88 2.31 -13.85
CA ALA A 463 15.00 1.16 -13.69
C ALA A 463 13.60 1.43 -14.25
N SER A 464 13.06 2.62 -14.04
CA SER A 464 11.83 3.09 -14.67
C SER A 464 11.92 3.02 -16.20
N LYS A 465 13.04 3.44 -16.81
CA LYS A 465 13.25 3.27 -18.27
C LYS A 465 13.24 1.79 -18.68
N LEU A 466 13.88 0.92 -17.89
CA LEU A 466 13.90 -0.52 -18.18
C LEU A 466 12.51 -1.16 -18.07
N VAL A 467 11.64 -0.69 -17.15
CA VAL A 467 10.23 -1.13 -17.08
C VAL A 467 9.48 -0.86 -18.38
N LEU A 468 9.83 0.19 -19.12
CA LEU A 468 9.18 0.56 -20.37
C LEU A 468 9.68 -0.24 -21.59
N LEU A 469 10.76 -0.99 -21.45
CA LEU A 469 11.37 -1.74 -22.55
C LEU A 469 10.77 -3.16 -22.66
N PRO A 470 10.55 -3.66 -23.88
CA PRO A 470 10.17 -5.03 -24.08
C PRO A 470 11.36 -5.98 -23.85
N PRO A 471 11.14 -7.29 -23.60
CA PRO A 471 12.21 -8.23 -23.26
C PRO A 471 13.34 -8.31 -24.28
N GLU A 472 13.08 -8.15 -25.57
CA GLU A 472 14.08 -8.16 -26.63
C GLU A 472 15.09 -7.00 -26.52
N GLU A 473 14.64 -5.81 -26.10
CA GLU A 473 15.51 -4.64 -25.93
C GLU A 473 16.28 -4.71 -24.63
N ILE A 474 15.70 -5.28 -23.56
CA ILE A 474 16.47 -5.63 -22.35
C ILE A 474 17.56 -6.66 -22.67
N ASN A 475 17.23 -7.69 -23.44
CA ASN A 475 18.18 -8.70 -23.87
C ASN A 475 19.27 -8.12 -24.78
N ARG A 476 18.93 -7.12 -25.60
CA ARG A 476 19.90 -6.36 -26.41
C ARG A 476 20.81 -5.54 -25.52
N LEU A 477 20.28 -4.78 -24.57
CA LEU A 477 21.06 -4.03 -23.59
C LEU A 477 22.08 -4.94 -22.88
N ILE A 478 21.66 -6.10 -22.38
CA ILE A 478 22.58 -7.04 -21.70
C ILE A 478 23.72 -7.47 -22.63
N ARG A 479 23.43 -7.83 -23.90
CA ARG A 479 24.47 -8.20 -24.88
C ARG A 479 25.40 -7.03 -25.20
N ASP A 480 24.84 -5.84 -25.37
CA ASP A 480 25.56 -4.60 -25.63
C ASP A 480 26.51 -4.26 -24.47
N LEU A 481 26.13 -4.63 -23.23
CA LEU A 481 26.96 -4.56 -22.03
C LEU A 481 27.93 -5.74 -21.86
N GLY A 482 27.94 -6.71 -22.78
CA GLY A 482 28.81 -7.89 -22.73
C GLY A 482 28.33 -9.03 -21.84
N GLY A 483 27.08 -8.98 -21.38
CA GLY A 483 26.43 -10.06 -20.64
C GLY A 483 25.81 -11.13 -21.54
N SER A 484 25.55 -12.30 -20.96
CA SER A 484 24.94 -13.45 -21.66
C SER A 484 23.56 -13.85 -21.14
N ARG A 485 23.12 -13.27 -20.01
CA ARG A 485 21.82 -13.54 -19.40
C ARG A 485 20.69 -13.01 -20.27
N ARG A 486 19.54 -13.64 -20.15
CA ARG A 486 18.32 -13.24 -20.87
C ARG A 486 17.17 -13.05 -19.89
N LEU A 487 16.38 -12.02 -20.13
CA LEU A 487 15.12 -11.81 -19.44
C LEU A 487 14.12 -12.86 -19.93
N GLU A 488 13.63 -13.68 -19.01
CA GLU A 488 12.65 -14.74 -19.27
C GLU A 488 11.22 -14.30 -18.89
N ARG A 489 11.10 -13.22 -18.14
CA ARG A 489 9.83 -12.63 -17.69
C ARG A 489 9.36 -11.54 -18.66
N PRO A 490 8.07 -11.23 -18.70
CA PRO A 490 7.54 -10.20 -19.62
C PRO A 490 7.97 -8.78 -19.27
N ASN A 491 8.48 -8.54 -18.05
CA ASN A 491 9.02 -7.25 -17.62
C ASN A 491 10.25 -7.45 -16.73
N VAL A 492 11.17 -6.49 -16.73
CA VAL A 492 12.42 -6.54 -15.97
C VAL A 492 12.21 -6.57 -14.45
N MET A 493 11.09 -6.06 -13.94
CA MET A 493 10.78 -5.97 -12.50
C MET A 493 10.06 -7.21 -11.93
N LEU A 494 9.88 -8.26 -12.73
CA LEU A 494 9.16 -9.47 -12.30
C LEU A 494 10.12 -10.62 -11.99
N GLY A 495 9.77 -11.41 -10.97
CA GLY A 495 10.39 -12.67 -10.61
C GLY A 495 11.46 -12.61 -9.51
N PHE A 496 11.64 -11.47 -8.82
CA PHE A 496 12.73 -11.36 -7.83
C PHE A 496 12.52 -10.40 -6.65
N ALA A 497 11.64 -9.39 -6.76
CA ALA A 497 11.49 -8.37 -5.71
C ALA A 497 10.62 -8.92 -4.57
N HIS A 498 11.24 -9.54 -3.57
CA HIS A 498 10.51 -10.23 -2.49
C HIS A 498 9.94 -9.26 -1.44
N THR A 499 10.56 -8.09 -1.29
CA THR A 499 10.07 -6.99 -0.45
C THR A 499 10.30 -5.67 -1.22
N LEU A 500 9.46 -4.67 -1.00
CA LEU A 500 9.73 -3.29 -1.44
C LEU A 500 10.46 -2.49 -0.36
N ASP A 501 10.36 -2.90 0.91
CA ASP A 501 11.08 -2.28 2.02
C ASP A 501 12.55 -2.68 2.13
N GLY A 502 12.93 -3.79 1.52
CA GLY A 502 14.25 -4.39 1.66
C GLY A 502 15.37 -3.65 0.93
N SER A 503 16.61 -3.99 1.32
CA SER A 503 17.82 -3.52 0.65
C SER A 503 18.24 -4.46 -0.48
N ALA A 504 18.79 -3.89 -1.56
CA ALA A 504 19.48 -4.59 -2.65
C ALA A 504 18.69 -5.74 -3.30
N GLN A 505 17.35 -5.62 -3.37
CA GLN A 505 16.46 -6.69 -3.85
C GLN A 505 16.78 -7.17 -5.28
N TRP A 506 17.32 -6.29 -6.13
CA TRP A 506 17.76 -6.66 -7.48
C TRP A 506 18.76 -7.83 -7.50
N ARG A 507 19.55 -8.02 -6.45
CA ARG A 507 20.52 -9.13 -6.37
C ARG A 507 19.85 -10.50 -6.32
N SER A 508 18.62 -10.57 -5.82
CA SER A 508 17.87 -11.81 -5.68
C SER A 508 17.43 -12.40 -7.01
N GLY A 509 17.51 -11.65 -8.12
CA GLY A 509 17.16 -12.20 -9.42
C GLY A 509 16.93 -11.22 -10.57
N MET A 510 17.18 -9.91 -10.40
CA MET A 510 17.09 -8.97 -11.53
C MET A 510 18.10 -9.38 -12.59
N VAL A 511 17.64 -9.56 -13.83
CA VAL A 511 18.47 -10.13 -14.91
C VAL A 511 19.77 -9.35 -15.18
N LEU A 512 19.76 -8.01 -15.05
CA LEU A 512 20.96 -7.19 -15.21
C LEU A 512 21.93 -7.35 -14.03
N ALA A 513 21.42 -7.63 -12.83
CA ALA A 513 22.20 -7.81 -11.61
C ALA A 513 22.80 -9.20 -11.46
N ALA A 514 22.36 -10.17 -12.28
CA ALA A 514 22.93 -11.52 -12.32
C ALA A 514 24.41 -11.54 -12.73
N ASP A 515 24.92 -10.45 -13.30
CA ASP A 515 26.34 -10.18 -13.50
C ASP A 515 26.67 -8.76 -13.01
N CYS A 516 27.37 -8.62 -11.87
CA CYS A 516 27.72 -7.30 -11.34
C CYS A 516 28.53 -6.45 -12.34
N ASN A 517 29.32 -7.05 -13.24
CA ASN A 517 30.07 -6.27 -14.24
C ASN A 517 29.16 -5.65 -15.30
N VAL A 518 28.04 -6.30 -15.62
CA VAL A 518 27.01 -5.76 -16.50
C VAL A 518 26.23 -4.68 -15.76
N TYR A 519 25.79 -4.98 -14.54
CA TYR A 519 25.05 -4.07 -13.68
C TYR A 519 25.76 -2.72 -13.47
N ARG A 520 27.03 -2.76 -13.02
CA ARG A 520 27.85 -1.57 -12.73
C ARG A 520 28.13 -0.69 -13.94
N LYS A 521 27.91 -1.17 -15.17
CA LYS A 521 28.08 -0.35 -16.37
C LYS A 521 26.98 0.69 -16.53
N VAL A 522 25.81 0.48 -15.94
CA VAL A 522 24.66 1.37 -16.12
C VAL A 522 24.08 1.83 -14.79
N PHE A 523 24.17 1.05 -13.71
CA PHE A 523 23.71 1.45 -12.37
C PHE A 523 24.84 2.05 -11.53
N LYS A 524 24.54 3.13 -10.82
CA LYS A 524 25.48 3.77 -9.89
C LYS A 524 25.60 2.96 -8.61
N PRO A 525 26.81 2.84 -8.04
CA PRO A 525 26.99 2.23 -6.73
C PRO A 525 26.24 3.06 -5.68
N MET A 526 25.64 2.37 -4.71
CA MET A 526 24.92 2.98 -3.60
C MET A 526 25.46 2.48 -2.27
N PRO A 527 25.30 3.24 -1.17
CA PRO A 527 25.48 2.66 0.16
C PRO A 527 24.61 1.41 0.34
N GLY A 528 25.20 0.34 0.87
CA GLY A 528 24.55 -1.00 0.91
C GLY A 528 24.67 -1.79 -0.39
N ASP A 529 25.35 -1.26 -1.41
CA ASP A 529 25.64 -1.98 -2.65
C ASP A 529 27.02 -2.69 -2.65
N ASP A 530 27.08 -4.00 -2.43
CA ASP A 530 28.26 -4.87 -2.58
C ASP A 530 28.45 -5.41 -4.01
N CYS A 531 27.56 -5.06 -4.95
CA CYS A 531 28.00 -4.93 -6.34
C CYS A 531 28.78 -3.60 -6.51
N ALA A 532 29.51 -3.11 -5.49
CA ALA A 532 30.61 -2.13 -5.58
C ALA A 532 31.99 -2.77 -5.35
#